data_AF-A0A418SHI4-F1
#
_entry.id   AF-A0A418SHI4-F1
#
_cell.length_a   1.000
_cell.length_b   1.000
_cell.length_c   1.000
_cell.angle_alpha   90.00
_cell.angle_beta   90.00
_cell.angle_gamma   90.00
#
_symmetry.space_group_name_H-M   'P 1'
#
loop_
_entity.id
_entity.type
_entity.pdbx_description
1 polymer ?
#
loop_
_entity_poly.entity_id
_entity_poly.type
_entity_poly.pdbx_seq_one_letter_code
_entity_poly.pdbx_strand_id
1 'polypeptide(L)'
;MKIYQAIPAALMACLVSVSGANAQQQRPQPPQPDFSALASEVGVPTEALTNCMDAPSEAGQRPSRPDAAKIASCLGGAGYAVSEADLDSALKAAAPPARN
;
A
#
# COMPACT_ATOMS: atom_id res chain seq x y z
N MET A 1 -63.87 -22.25 -9.72
CA MET A 1 -64.04 -22.44 -8.27
C MET A 1 -63.16 -23.61 -7.83
N LYS A 2 -62.24 -23.34 -6.89
CA LYS A 2 -61.44 -24.22 -6.02
C LYS A 2 -60.96 -25.57 -6.59
N ILE A 3 -59.70 -25.58 -7.02
CA ILE A 3 -58.87 -26.78 -7.14
C ILE A 3 -58.23 -27.00 -5.77
N TYR A 4 -58.55 -28.13 -5.14
CA TYR A 4 -57.79 -28.67 -4.02
C TYR A 4 -56.53 -29.34 -4.59
N GLN A 5 -55.36 -28.94 -4.11
CA GLN A 5 -54.28 -29.89 -3.93
C GLN A 5 -53.47 -29.52 -2.69
N ALA A 6 -53.58 -30.40 -1.70
CA ALA A 6 -52.71 -30.47 -0.56
C ALA A 6 -51.35 -31.02 -1.02
N ILE A 7 -50.29 -30.27 -0.80
CA ILE A 7 -48.91 -30.76 -0.95
C ILE A 7 -48.45 -31.17 0.44
N PRO A 8 -48.18 -32.46 0.69
CA PRO A 8 -47.73 -32.92 1.99
C PRO A 8 -46.27 -32.54 2.22
N ALA A 9 -45.98 -32.23 3.48
CA ALA A 9 -44.63 -32.11 4.01
C ALA A 9 -43.88 -33.45 3.95
N ALA A 10 -42.55 -33.31 3.96
CA ALA A 10 -41.51 -34.33 4.19
C ALA A 10 -40.95 -35.04 2.94
N LEU A 11 -39.82 -34.53 2.46
CA LEU A 11 -38.67 -35.40 2.25
C LEU A 11 -37.34 -34.63 2.40
N MET A 12 -36.65 -34.96 3.48
CA MET A 12 -35.23 -34.78 3.72
C MET A 12 -34.37 -35.13 2.49
N ALA A 13 -33.42 -34.26 2.14
CA ALA A 13 -32.14 -34.67 1.59
C ALA A 13 -31.09 -33.56 1.83
N CYS A 14 -30.25 -33.79 2.83
CA CYS A 14 -29.00 -33.06 3.03
C CYS A 14 -28.12 -33.18 1.78
N LEU A 15 -27.77 -32.07 1.15
CA LEU A 15 -26.50 -31.94 0.45
C LEU A 15 -25.87 -30.60 0.84
N VAL A 16 -24.90 -30.74 1.73
CA VAL A 16 -23.99 -29.72 2.22
C VAL A 16 -23.32 -29.05 1.02
N SER A 17 -23.78 -27.85 0.69
CA SER A 17 -23.03 -26.93 -0.16
C SER A 17 -22.10 -26.11 0.73
N VAL A 18 -21.04 -26.73 1.27
CA VAL A 18 -19.92 -25.97 1.85
C VAL A 18 -19.04 -25.45 0.71
N SER A 19 -19.59 -24.53 -0.07
CA SER A 19 -18.82 -23.65 -0.94
C SER A 19 -18.59 -22.33 -0.20
N GLY A 20 -17.94 -22.43 0.95
CA GLY A 20 -17.29 -21.30 1.58
C GLY A 20 -15.92 -21.16 0.93
N ALA A 21 -15.88 -20.44 -0.19
CA ALA A 21 -14.64 -19.97 -0.78
C ALA A 21 -13.71 -19.49 0.33
N ASN A 22 -12.45 -19.94 0.30
CA ASN A 22 -11.37 -19.27 1.01
C ASN A 22 -11.32 -17.86 0.43
N ALA A 23 -12.12 -16.95 1.00
CA ALA A 23 -11.90 -15.53 0.89
C ALA A 23 -10.58 -15.28 1.60
N GLN A 24 -9.48 -15.47 0.86
CA GLN A 24 -8.23 -14.78 1.14
C GLN A 24 -8.63 -13.31 1.20
N GLN A 25 -8.88 -12.84 2.41
CA GLN A 25 -9.11 -11.45 2.72
C GLN A 25 -7.87 -10.74 2.20
N GLN A 26 -7.96 -10.20 0.98
CA GLN A 26 -7.00 -9.26 0.43
C GLN A 26 -7.02 -8.10 1.40
N ARG A 27 -6.17 -8.16 2.43
CA ARG A 27 -5.95 -7.00 3.29
C ARG A 27 -5.49 -5.91 2.34
N PRO A 28 -6.18 -4.77 2.26
CA PRO A 28 -5.71 -3.68 1.40
C PRO A 28 -4.29 -3.35 1.83
N GLN A 29 -3.33 -3.63 0.94
CA GLN A 29 -1.96 -3.21 1.09
C GLN A 29 -2.03 -1.70 1.37
N PRO A 30 -1.39 -1.18 2.44
CA PRO A 30 -1.35 0.25 2.64
C PRO A 30 -0.87 0.93 1.35
N PRO A 31 -1.44 2.10 0.98
CA PRO A 31 -0.99 2.84 -0.19
C PRO A 31 0.52 3.04 -0.08
N GLN A 32 1.26 2.61 -1.11
CA GLN A 32 2.69 2.86 -1.14
C GLN A 32 2.91 4.36 -1.37
N PRO A 33 3.97 4.94 -0.79
CA PRO A 33 4.40 6.29 -1.14
C PRO A 33 4.62 6.40 -2.65
N ASP A 34 4.13 7.48 -3.27
CA ASP A 34 4.41 7.77 -4.68
C ASP A 34 5.76 8.47 -4.80
N PHE A 35 6.81 7.70 -5.08
CA PHE A 35 8.17 8.23 -5.25
C PHE A 35 8.33 9.04 -6.55
N SER A 36 7.45 8.88 -7.54
CA SER A 36 7.51 9.64 -8.79
C SER A 36 7.00 11.06 -8.58
N ALA A 37 5.86 11.19 -7.88
CA ALA A 37 5.35 12.49 -7.45
C ALA A 37 6.36 13.20 -6.55
N LEU A 38 6.94 12.48 -5.58
CA LEU A 38 7.97 13.01 -4.69
C LEU A 38 9.18 13.56 -5.46
N ALA A 39 9.72 12.79 -6.41
CA ALA A 39 10.86 13.19 -7.21
C ALA A 39 10.58 14.44 -8.06
N SER A 40 9.35 14.55 -8.57
CA SER A 40 8.90 15.72 -9.32
C SER A 40 8.82 16.98 -8.44
N GLU A 41 8.35 16.85 -7.20
CA GLU A 41 8.27 17.94 -6.23
C GLU A 41 9.66 18.49 -5.85
N VAL A 42 10.66 17.62 -5.66
CA VAL A 42 12.04 18.03 -5.35
C VAL A 42 12.92 18.27 -6.60
N GLY A 43 12.40 18.08 -7.81
CA GLY A 43 13.10 18.37 -9.05
C GLY A 43 14.28 17.43 -9.35
N VAL A 44 14.22 16.18 -8.90
CA VAL A 44 15.25 15.15 -9.16
C VAL A 44 14.66 13.99 -9.96
N PRO A 45 15.47 13.23 -10.71
CA PRO A 45 14.97 12.03 -11.35
C PRO A 45 14.61 10.98 -10.30
N THR A 46 13.48 10.28 -10.53
CA THR A 46 12.98 9.25 -9.62
C THR A 46 14.03 8.19 -9.32
N GLU A 47 14.81 7.79 -10.32
CA GLU A 47 15.89 6.81 -10.17
C GLU A 47 16.99 7.28 -9.21
N ALA A 48 17.42 8.55 -9.31
CA ALA A 48 18.42 9.10 -8.38
C ALA A 48 17.87 9.16 -6.95
N LEU A 49 16.60 9.57 -6.80
CA LEU A 49 15.94 9.60 -5.50
C LEU A 49 15.87 8.20 -4.89
N THR A 50 15.33 7.22 -5.62
CA THR A 50 15.19 5.84 -5.11
C THR A 50 16.52 5.15 -4.89
N ASN A 51 17.56 5.47 -5.68
CA ASN A 51 18.90 4.93 -5.48
C ASN A 51 19.56 5.47 -4.21
N CYS A 52 19.24 6.71 -3.82
CA CYS A 52 19.67 7.30 -2.56
C CYS A 52 18.82 6.87 -1.35
N MET A 53 17.67 6.21 -1.59
CA MET A 53 16.79 5.69 -0.53
C MET A 53 17.16 4.24 -0.20
N ASP A 54 17.40 3.95 1.07
CA ASP A 54 17.62 2.58 1.53
C ASP A 54 16.37 1.71 1.33
N ALA A 55 16.54 0.50 0.78
CA ALA A 55 15.45 -0.48 0.70
C ALA A 55 15.15 -1.09 2.08
N PRO A 56 13.88 -1.45 2.37
CA PRO A 56 13.55 -2.15 3.62
C PRO A 56 14.32 -3.47 3.72
N SER A 57 15.16 -3.60 4.74
CA SER A 57 16.00 -4.79 4.94
C SER A 57 15.21 -6.05 5.32
N GLU A 58 13.96 -5.91 5.79
CA GLU A 58 13.16 -7.03 6.30
C GLU A 58 11.70 -6.99 5.83
N ALA A 59 11.21 -8.13 5.34
CA ALA A 59 9.81 -8.30 4.98
C ALA A 59 8.91 -8.40 6.22
N GLY A 60 7.88 -7.57 6.29
CA GLY A 60 6.88 -7.59 7.38
C GLY A 60 7.12 -6.58 8.50
N GLN A 61 8.27 -5.90 8.52
CA GLN A 61 8.49 -4.74 9.38
C GLN A 61 8.22 -3.44 8.62
N ARG A 62 7.62 -2.46 9.30
CA ARG A 62 7.43 -1.13 8.73
C ARG A 62 8.82 -0.47 8.61
N PRO A 63 9.28 -0.13 7.41
CA PRO A 63 10.55 0.58 7.27
C PRO A 63 10.49 1.90 8.04
N SER A 64 11.59 2.24 8.70
CA SER A 64 11.79 3.59 9.22
C SER A 64 11.74 4.58 8.06
N ARG A 65 11.27 5.80 8.34
CA ARG A 65 11.28 6.87 7.35
C ARG A 65 12.74 7.09 6.89
N PRO A 66 13.00 7.16 5.57
CA PRO A 66 14.32 7.46 5.06
C PRO A 66 14.86 8.80 5.58
N ASP A 67 16.16 8.86 5.85
CA ASP A 67 16.81 10.04 6.40
C ASP A 67 17.05 11.11 5.31
N ALA A 68 16.46 12.29 5.49
CA ALA A 68 16.54 13.35 4.50
C ALA A 68 17.97 13.90 4.32
N ALA A 69 18.77 13.98 5.39
CA ALA A 69 20.14 14.46 5.32
C ALA A 69 21.03 13.52 4.50
N LYS A 70 20.89 12.20 4.70
CA LYS A 70 21.60 11.18 3.92
C LYS A 70 21.21 11.22 2.44
N ILE A 71 19.92 11.32 2.13
CA ILE A 71 19.46 11.38 0.75
C ILE A 71 19.93 12.68 0.08
N ALA A 72 19.82 13.83 0.76
CA ALA A 72 20.32 15.11 0.24
C ALA A 72 21.83 15.07 -0.02
N SER A 73 22.60 14.42 0.86
CA SER A 73 24.05 14.24 0.67
C SER A 73 24.36 13.34 -0.54
N CYS A 74 23.62 12.26 -0.72
CA CYS A 74 23.74 11.37 -1.88
C CYS A 74 23.38 12.08 -3.19
N LEU A 75 22.28 12.84 -3.21
CA LEU A 75 21.83 13.63 -4.35
C LEU A 75 22.82 14.77 -4.68
N GLY A 76 23.40 15.42 -3.67
CA GLY A 76 24.46 16.41 -3.84
C GLY A 76 25.71 15.83 -4.49
N GLY A 77 26.09 14.60 -4.12
CA GLY A 77 27.18 13.86 -4.77
C GLY A 77 26.89 13.51 -6.24
N ALA A 78 25.61 13.40 -6.62
CA ALA A 78 25.16 13.18 -7.99
C ALA A 78 24.91 14.48 -8.79
N GLY A 79 25.17 15.65 -8.19
CA GLY A 79 25.03 16.96 -8.84
C GLY A 79 23.64 17.61 -8.72
N TYR A 80 22.76 17.09 -7.87
CA TYR A 80 21.45 17.67 -7.60
C TYR A 80 21.49 18.53 -6.34
N ALA A 81 21.03 19.79 -6.44
CA ALA A 81 20.88 20.67 -5.29
C ALA A 81 19.46 20.54 -4.73
N VAL A 82 19.34 19.94 -3.54
CA VAL A 82 18.06 19.77 -2.83
C VAL A 82 18.27 20.18 -1.39
N SER A 83 17.37 20.99 -0.84
CA SER A 83 17.46 21.32 0.59
C SER A 83 16.95 20.15 1.42
N GLU A 84 17.61 19.90 2.56
CA GLU A 84 17.18 18.86 3.50
C GLU A 84 15.75 19.11 3.99
N ALA A 85 15.38 20.38 4.20
CA ALA A 85 14.06 20.77 4.67
C ALA A 85 12.95 20.49 3.64
N ASP A 86 13.21 20.75 2.36
CA ASP A 86 12.25 20.46 1.28
C ASP A 86 12.08 18.96 1.10
N LEU A 87 13.18 18.23 1.12
CA LEU A 87 13.16 16.78 1.02
C LEU A 87 12.45 16.13 2.22
N ASP A 88 12.68 16.65 3.43
CA ASP A 88 11.99 16.21 4.64
C ASP A 88 10.48 16.47 4.54
N SER A 89 10.10 17.67 4.12
CA SER A 89 8.69 18.05 3.92
C SER A 89 8.00 17.14 2.90
N ALA A 90 8.67 16.89 1.77
CA ALA A 90 8.17 16.05 0.69
C ALA A 90 8.04 14.58 1.16
N LEU A 91 9.03 14.04 1.88
CA LEU A 91 8.97 12.70 2.46
C LEU A 91 7.86 12.55 3.53
N LYS A 92 7.52 13.62 4.25
CA LYS A 92 6.38 13.64 5.19
C LYS A 92 5.05 13.66 4.44
N ALA A 93 4.95 14.45 3.38
CA ALA A 93 3.76 14.53 2.55
C ALA A 93 3.45 13.20 1.82
N ALA A 94 4.50 12.47 1.43
CA ALA A 94 4.38 11.14 0.82
C ALA A 94 4.11 10.01 1.84
N ALA A 95 4.08 10.31 3.15
CA ALA A 95 3.84 9.29 4.17
C ALA A 95 2.40 8.75 4.08
N PRO A 96 2.19 7.42 4.24
CA PRO A 96 0.85 6.85 4.23
C PRO A 96 -0.02 7.48 5.33
N PRO A 97 -1.32 7.72 5.08
CA PRO A 97 -2.21 8.34 6.05
C PRO A 97 -2.25 7.55 7.36
N ALA A 98 -2.32 8.27 8.48
CA ALA A 98 -2.50 7.65 9.79
C ALA A 98 -3.81 6.84 9.77
N ARG A 99 -3.73 5.57 10.20
CA ARG A 99 -4.92 4.75 10.42
C ARG A 99 -5.53 5.20 11.74
N ASN A 100 -6.65 5.93 11.67
CA ASN A 100 -7.48 6.30 12.82
C ASN A 100 -8.23 5.08 13.35
#